data_AF-A0AAF0X380-F1
#
_entry.id   AF-A0AAF0X380-F1
#
_cell.length_a   1.000
_cell.length_b   1.000
_cell.length_c   1.000
_cell.angle_alpha   90.00
_cell.angle_beta   90.00
_cell.angle_gamma   90.00
#
_symmetry.space_group_name_H-M   'P 1'
#
loop_
_entity.id
_entity.type
_entity.pdbx_description
1 polymer ?
#
loop_
_entity_poly.entity_id
_entity_poly.type
_entity_poly.pdbx_seq_one_letter_code
_entity_poly.pdbx_strand_id
1 'polypeptide(L)'
;MERFYKRKVDLVISPDEQVLMKKKDKVNNLEAKDISFTSIKNGDKLINLADLEADPGLRIPICDYNVNDQDEVRKRYLLKGPCQPRNHIFPLTKCGEKDRRFNPNWFNDHPSWLEYSIAKDATFCLFCYLFKGTVGEQNCFVTKGYVN
;
A
#
# COMPACT_ATOMS: atom_id res chain seq x y z
N MET A 1 -31.98 55.68 27.91
CA MET A 1 -31.81 54.34 27.30
C MET A 1 -31.55 53.38 28.45
N GLU A 2 -32.59 53.03 29.22
CA GLU A 2 -33.42 51.82 29.09
C GLU A 2 -32.64 50.51 29.21
N ARG A 3 -33.06 49.46 29.93
CA ARG A 3 -33.79 49.24 31.19
C ARG A 3 -33.74 47.69 31.39
N PHE A 4 -33.28 47.18 32.54
CA PHE A 4 -33.79 46.00 33.31
C PHE A 4 -33.52 44.51 32.91
N TYR A 5 -32.89 43.80 33.87
CA TYR A 5 -33.16 42.44 34.47
C TYR A 5 -32.84 41.06 33.81
N LYS A 6 -32.32 40.16 34.68
CA LYS A 6 -32.09 38.69 34.54
C LYS A 6 -33.35 37.87 34.20
N ARG A 7 -33.26 36.85 33.32
CA ARG A 7 -33.70 35.43 33.54
C ARG A 7 -33.44 34.52 32.31
N LYS A 8 -33.68 33.22 32.50
CA LYS A 8 -33.11 32.02 31.86
C LYS A 8 -34.09 31.36 30.85
N VAL A 9 -33.54 30.73 29.79
CA VAL A 9 -34.06 29.65 28.87
C VAL A 9 -35.27 30.04 27.98
N ASP A 10 -35.27 29.76 26.66
CA ASP A 10 -35.78 28.50 26.11
C ASP A 10 -35.17 28.07 24.75
N LEU A 11 -35.08 26.75 24.60
CA LEU A 11 -34.66 25.98 23.44
C LEU A 11 -35.61 26.21 22.25
N VAL A 12 -35.09 26.67 21.12
CA VAL A 12 -35.73 26.49 19.81
C VAL A 12 -34.70 25.88 18.87
N ILE A 13 -34.74 24.55 18.78
CA ILE A 13 -33.97 23.75 17.84
C ILE A 13 -34.64 23.87 16.47
N SER A 14 -33.88 24.30 15.46
CA SER A 14 -34.31 24.38 14.07
C SER A 14 -34.83 23.01 13.59
N PRO A 15 -35.89 22.94 12.76
CA PRO A 15 -36.44 21.68 12.24
C PRO A 15 -35.41 20.76 11.58
N ASP A 16 -34.29 21.30 11.12
CA ASP A 16 -33.24 20.56 10.43
C ASP A 16 -32.41 19.65 11.36
N GLU A 17 -32.35 19.94 12.67
CA GLU A 17 -31.54 19.15 13.63
C GLU A 17 -32.27 17.89 14.14
N GLN A 18 -33.59 17.77 14.00
CA GLN A 18 -34.32 16.56 14.42
C GLN A 18 -34.06 15.36 13.50
N VAL A 19 -33.55 15.58 12.29
CA VAL A 19 -33.20 14.49 11.36
C VAL A 19 -31.92 13.78 11.81
N LEU A 20 -31.05 14.44 12.60
CA LEU A 20 -29.75 13.89 13.01
C LEU A 20 -29.84 12.87 14.17
N MET A 21 -30.92 12.86 14.95
CA MET A 21 -31.07 11.93 16.09
C MET A 21 -31.88 10.66 15.79
N LYS A 22 -32.51 10.51 14.61
CA LYS A 22 -33.31 9.31 14.26
C LYS A 22 -32.57 8.24 13.45
N LYS A 23 -31.25 8.32 13.28
CA LYS A 23 -30.46 7.25 12.62
C LYS A 23 -29.54 6.50 13.59
N LYS A 24 -29.90 6.42 14.87
CA LYS A 24 -29.12 5.69 15.88
C LYS A 24 -29.48 4.20 16.03
N ASP A 25 -30.43 3.68 15.25
CA ASP A 25 -30.84 2.26 15.30
C ASP A 25 -30.33 1.40 14.14
N LYS A 26 -29.18 1.75 13.54
CA LYS A 26 -28.44 0.88 12.61
C LYS A 26 -26.99 0.67 13.05
N VAL A 27 -26.82 0.36 14.33
CA VAL A 27 -25.60 -0.26 14.83
C VAL A 27 -25.80 -1.78 14.72
N ASN A 28 -24.81 -2.50 14.18
CA ASN A 28 -24.76 -3.96 13.94
C ASN A 28 -24.93 -4.46 12.50
N ASN A 29 -24.51 -3.71 11.46
CA ASN A 29 -24.24 -4.37 10.17
C ASN A 29 -23.24 -3.66 9.23
N LEU A 30 -22.31 -2.87 9.76
CA LEU A 30 -21.28 -2.17 8.97
C LEU A 30 -19.92 -2.89 8.98
N GLU A 31 -19.59 -3.66 10.01
CA GLU A 31 -18.31 -4.38 10.09
C GLU A 31 -18.14 -5.49 9.04
N ALA A 32 -19.23 -6.06 8.50
CA ALA A 32 -19.15 -7.12 7.48
C ALA A 32 -19.02 -6.61 6.04
N LYS A 33 -19.31 -5.33 5.77
CA LYS A 33 -19.27 -4.77 4.40
C LYS A 33 -17.93 -4.12 4.07
N ASP A 34 -17.27 -3.51 5.03
CA ASP A 34 -15.98 -2.84 4.82
C ASP A 34 -14.81 -3.84 4.61
N ILE A 35 -14.95 -5.06 5.12
CA ILE A 35 -13.99 -6.16 4.90
C ILE A 35 -14.05 -6.66 3.44
N SER A 36 -15.18 -6.49 2.77
CA SER A 36 -15.38 -6.97 1.40
C SER A 36 -14.73 -6.09 0.32
N PHE A 37 -14.57 -4.79 0.59
CA PHE A 37 -13.89 -3.86 -0.31
C PHE A 37 -12.36 -3.91 -0.17
N THR A 38 -11.87 -4.32 1.00
CA THR A 38 -10.44 -4.31 1.33
C THR A 38 -9.76 -5.64 1.08
N SER A 39 -10.47 -6.68 0.64
CA SER A 39 -9.92 -8.02 0.50
C SER A 39 -10.12 -8.58 -0.91
N ILE A 40 -9.04 -9.06 -1.51
CA ILE A 40 -8.98 -9.66 -2.84
C ILE A 40 -8.85 -11.18 -2.73
N LYS A 41 -9.49 -11.92 -3.64
CA LYS A 41 -9.28 -13.37 -3.74
C LYS A 41 -8.18 -13.66 -4.75
N ASN A 42 -7.12 -14.32 -4.30
CA ASN A 42 -6.10 -14.87 -5.18
C ASN A 42 -6.07 -16.40 -5.03
N GLY A 43 -6.69 -17.11 -5.98
CA GLY A 43 -7.02 -18.52 -5.81
C GLY A 43 -7.91 -18.73 -4.58
N ASP A 44 -7.49 -19.61 -3.66
CA ASP A 44 -8.20 -19.91 -2.41
C ASP A 44 -7.85 -18.94 -1.25
N LYS A 45 -6.88 -18.04 -1.44
CA LYS A 45 -6.45 -17.09 -0.40
C LYS A 45 -7.19 -15.77 -0.48
N LEU A 46 -7.68 -15.30 0.67
CA LEU A 46 -8.14 -13.94 0.86
C LEU A 46 -6.93 -13.07 1.25
N ILE A 47 -6.64 -12.05 0.44
CA ILE A 47 -5.54 -11.10 0.64
C ILE A 47 -6.15 -9.76 1.02
N ASN A 48 -5.84 -9.28 2.23
CA ASN A 48 -6.17 -7.91 2.59
C ASN A 48 -5.23 -6.94 1.86
N LEU A 49 -5.79 -5.97 1.14
CA LEU A 49 -5.08 -4.91 0.43
C LEU A 49 -4.18 -4.06 1.37
N ALA A 50 -4.50 -3.99 2.66
CA ALA A 50 -3.63 -3.34 3.64
C ALA A 50 -2.35 -4.15 3.93
N ASP A 51 -2.42 -5.47 3.78
CA ASP A 51 -1.38 -6.42 4.18
C ASP A 51 -0.57 -6.93 2.98
N LEU A 52 -0.61 -6.20 1.85
CA LEU A 52 0.21 -6.54 0.69
C LEU A 52 1.70 -6.48 1.03
N GLU A 53 2.43 -7.53 0.65
CA GLU A 53 3.85 -7.69 0.92
C GLU A 53 4.66 -6.51 0.38
N ALA A 54 5.44 -5.88 1.26
CA ALA A 54 6.27 -4.74 0.91
C ALA A 54 7.54 -5.18 0.18
N ASP A 55 8.13 -6.30 0.57
CA ASP A 55 9.40 -6.74 0.00
C ASP A 55 9.20 -7.24 -1.45
N PRO A 56 9.83 -6.59 -2.45
CA PRO A 56 9.62 -6.92 -3.86
C PRO A 56 10.05 -8.34 -4.21
N GLY A 57 10.98 -8.92 -3.46
CA GLY A 57 11.43 -10.30 -3.64
C GLY A 57 10.40 -11.35 -3.21
N LEU A 58 9.43 -10.97 -2.38
CA LEU A 58 8.40 -11.85 -1.83
C LEU A 58 7.01 -11.62 -2.45
N ARG A 59 6.85 -10.59 -3.29
CA ARG A 59 5.58 -10.28 -3.95
C ARG A 59 5.16 -11.36 -4.93
N ILE A 60 3.85 -11.59 -4.98
CA ILE A 60 3.21 -12.39 -6.03
C ILE A 60 3.20 -11.57 -7.33
N PRO A 61 3.57 -12.15 -8.48
CA PRO A 61 3.46 -11.46 -9.77
C PRO A 61 2.07 -10.90 -10.03
N ILE A 62 1.98 -9.69 -10.62
CA ILE A 62 0.68 -9.05 -10.91
C ILE A 62 -0.21 -9.92 -11.80
N CYS A 63 0.37 -10.65 -12.75
CA CYS A 63 -0.37 -11.55 -13.64
C CYS A 63 -1.02 -12.74 -12.94
N ASP A 64 -0.57 -13.08 -11.73
CA ASP A 64 -1.09 -14.23 -10.98
C ASP A 64 -2.33 -13.85 -10.16
N TYR A 65 -2.62 -12.55 -9.99
CA TYR A 65 -3.89 -12.10 -9.41
C TYR A 65 -5.02 -12.19 -10.44
N ASN A 66 -6.26 -12.32 -9.94
CA ASN A 66 -7.46 -12.26 -10.77
C ASN A 66 -7.48 -10.94 -11.57
N VAL A 67 -7.80 -11.01 -12.86
CA VAL A 67 -7.82 -9.89 -13.81
C VAL A 67 -8.63 -8.70 -13.27
N ASN A 68 -9.74 -8.96 -12.58
CA ASN A 68 -10.59 -7.91 -12.01
C ASN A 68 -9.94 -7.15 -10.84
N ASP A 69 -8.95 -7.76 -10.19
CA ASP A 69 -8.32 -7.26 -8.97
C ASP A 69 -6.93 -6.65 -9.23
N GLN A 70 -6.30 -6.94 -10.38
CA GLN A 70 -4.95 -6.49 -10.71
C GLN A 70 -4.80 -4.97 -10.62
N ASP A 71 -5.79 -4.21 -11.08
CA ASP A 71 -5.72 -2.74 -11.07
C ASP A 71 -5.82 -2.17 -9.67
N GLU A 72 -6.60 -2.78 -8.78
CA GLU A 72 -6.64 -2.38 -7.37
C GLU A 72 -5.32 -2.70 -6.67
N VAL A 73 -4.72 -3.86 -6.95
CA VAL A 73 -3.37 -4.20 -6.47
C VAL A 73 -2.35 -3.17 -6.95
N ARG A 74 -2.38 -2.80 -8.24
CA ARG A 74 -1.47 -1.79 -8.80
C ARG A 74 -1.61 -0.44 -8.11
N LYS A 75 -2.84 0.06 -7.95
CA LYS A 75 -3.13 1.32 -7.23
C LYS A 75 -2.59 1.29 -5.81
N ARG A 76 -2.75 0.15 -5.12
CA ARG A 76 -2.30 0.01 -3.74
C ARG A 76 -0.79 0.07 -3.59
N TYR A 77 -0.05 -0.58 -4.49
CA TYR A 77 1.41 -0.47 -4.53
C TYR A 77 1.89 0.93 -4.91
N LEU A 78 1.22 1.61 -5.85
CA LEU A 78 1.52 3.02 -6.17
C LEU A 78 1.34 3.93 -4.96
N LEU A 79 0.28 3.72 -4.16
CA LEU A 79 0.05 4.47 -2.93
C LEU A 79 1.08 4.15 -1.83
N LYS A 80 1.54 2.91 -1.74
CA LYS A 80 2.56 2.47 -0.77
C LYS A 80 3.95 3.01 -1.12
N GLY A 81 4.24 3.14 -2.42
CA GLY A 81 5.54 3.55 -2.93
C GLY A 81 6.58 2.42 -2.92
N PRO A 82 7.82 2.72 -3.36
CA PRO A 82 8.88 1.73 -3.48
C PRO A 82 9.41 1.27 -2.12
N CYS A 83 9.76 -0.01 -2.00
CA CYS A 83 10.40 -0.56 -0.81
C CYS A 83 11.88 -0.12 -0.72
N GLN A 84 12.16 0.87 0.12
CA GLN A 84 13.49 1.45 0.32
C GLN A 84 13.95 1.34 1.78
N PRO A 85 14.53 0.20 2.21
CA PRO A 85 14.98 0.01 3.58
C PRO A 85 16.28 0.81 3.86
N ARG A 86 16.15 2.10 4.19
CA ARG A 86 17.29 3.03 4.38
C ARG A 86 18.17 2.73 5.59
N ASN A 87 17.61 2.08 6.62
CA ASN A 87 18.32 1.72 7.85
C ASN A 87 18.83 0.27 7.86
N HIS A 88 18.83 -0.40 6.71
CA HIS A 88 19.31 -1.77 6.57
C HIS A 88 20.83 -1.83 6.35
N ILE A 89 21.48 -2.81 6.96
CA ILE A 89 22.90 -3.08 6.72
C ILE A 89 22.99 -4.01 5.51
N PHE A 90 23.29 -3.42 4.35
CA PHE A 90 23.45 -4.16 3.11
C PHE A 90 24.67 -5.10 3.19
N PRO A 91 24.48 -6.41 2.92
CA PRO A 91 25.57 -7.37 2.97
C PRO A 91 26.61 -7.08 1.90
N LEU A 92 27.83 -7.54 2.18
CA LEU A 92 28.94 -7.47 1.25
C LEU A 92 29.03 -8.82 0.53
N THR A 93 28.89 -8.78 -0.79
CA THR A 93 28.84 -9.96 -1.64
C THR A 93 30.06 -9.97 -2.57
N LYS A 94 30.68 -11.13 -2.73
CA LYS A 94 31.86 -11.27 -3.58
C LYS A 94 31.45 -11.29 -5.05
N CYS A 95 31.89 -10.31 -5.81
CA CYS A 95 31.61 -10.15 -7.23
C CYS A 95 32.93 -10.22 -8.02
N GLY A 96 33.29 -11.46 -8.41
CA GLY A 96 34.61 -11.75 -8.97
C GLY A 96 35.72 -11.62 -7.92
N GLU A 97 36.71 -10.77 -8.19
CA GLU A 97 37.82 -10.47 -7.27
C GLU A 97 37.52 -9.35 -6.29
N LYS A 98 36.40 -8.64 -6.46
CA LYS A 98 36.05 -7.47 -5.67
C LYS A 98 34.80 -7.74 -4.84
N ASP A 99 34.83 -7.25 -3.62
CA ASP A 99 33.66 -7.23 -2.77
C ASP A 99 32.79 -6.01 -3.12
N ARG A 100 31.50 -6.27 -3.31
CA ARG A 100 30.51 -5.24 -3.66
C ARG A 100 29.33 -5.31 -2.72
N ARG A 101 28.68 -4.17 -2.51
CA ARG A 101 27.43 -4.07 -1.76
C ARG A 101 26.49 -3.13 -2.50
N PHE A 102 25.21 -3.20 -2.15
CA PHE A 102 24.27 -2.19 -2.57
C PHE A 102 24.65 -0.81 -2.01
N ASN A 103 24.51 0.23 -2.83
CA ASN A 103 24.78 1.60 -2.41
C ASN A 103 23.45 2.30 -2.02
N PRO A 104 23.22 2.59 -0.73
CA PRO A 104 21.98 3.23 -0.28
C PRO A 104 21.75 4.63 -0.88
N ASN A 105 22.81 5.29 -1.37
CA ASN A 105 22.66 6.59 -2.03
C ASN A 105 21.84 6.51 -3.33
N TRP A 106 21.76 5.33 -3.96
CA TRP A 106 20.91 5.14 -5.14
C TRP A 106 19.43 5.37 -4.85
N PHE A 107 18.98 5.24 -3.59
CA PHE A 107 17.61 5.62 -3.22
C PHE A 107 17.38 7.14 -3.30
N ASN A 108 18.42 7.97 -3.22
CA ASN A 108 18.30 9.41 -3.41
C ASN A 108 18.23 9.76 -4.90
N ASP A 109 19.00 9.05 -5.73
CA ASP A 109 19.00 9.24 -7.18
C ASP A 109 17.70 8.71 -7.82
N HIS A 110 17.11 7.67 -7.23
CA HIS A 110 15.95 6.95 -7.78
C HIS A 110 14.84 6.73 -6.73
N PRO A 111 14.28 7.80 -6.15
CA PRO A 111 13.35 7.71 -5.02
C PRO A 111 11.99 7.12 -5.37
N SER A 112 11.59 7.17 -6.64
CA SER A 112 10.24 6.81 -7.08
C SER A 112 10.09 5.36 -7.53
N TRP A 113 11.17 4.67 -7.88
CA TRP A 113 11.08 3.37 -8.54
C TRP A 113 12.07 2.30 -8.07
N LEU A 114 13.23 2.69 -7.54
CA LEU A 114 14.23 1.73 -7.10
C LEU A 114 13.78 1.10 -5.79
N GLU A 115 13.69 -0.22 -5.80
CA GLU A 115 13.36 -1.03 -4.64
C GLU A 115 14.53 -1.96 -4.28
N TYR A 116 14.60 -2.37 -3.02
CA TYR A 116 15.54 -3.38 -2.57
C TYR A 116 14.81 -4.45 -1.76
N SER A 117 15.06 -5.71 -2.09
CA SER A 117 14.59 -6.86 -1.31
C SER A 117 15.64 -7.25 -0.29
N ILE A 118 15.28 -7.23 0.99
CA ILE A 118 16.15 -7.77 2.04
C ILE A 118 16.18 -9.29 1.92
N ALA A 119 15.04 -9.90 1.61
CA ALA A 119 14.92 -11.35 1.51
C ALA A 119 15.81 -11.95 0.40
N LYS A 120 16.03 -11.22 -0.70
CA LYS A 120 16.83 -11.67 -1.85
C LYS A 120 18.20 -11.00 -1.97
N ASP A 121 18.53 -10.02 -1.13
CA ASP A 121 19.72 -9.18 -1.28
C ASP A 121 19.89 -8.65 -2.72
N ALA A 122 18.83 -8.07 -3.27
CA ALA A 122 18.81 -7.69 -4.68
C ALA A 122 17.93 -6.46 -4.93
N THR A 123 18.23 -5.73 -5.99
CA THR A 123 17.48 -4.54 -6.40
C THR A 123 16.36 -4.89 -7.38
N PHE A 124 15.25 -4.19 -7.25
CA PHE A 124 14.04 -4.37 -8.05
C PHE A 124 13.54 -3.02 -8.55
N CYS A 125 12.59 -3.06 -9.49
CA CYS A 125 11.97 -1.89 -10.08
C CYS A 125 10.46 -1.94 -9.88
N LEU A 126 9.92 -0.97 -9.14
CA LEU A 126 8.48 -0.90 -8.83
C LEU A 126 7.63 -0.85 -10.10
N PHE A 127 7.90 0.11 -10.99
CA PHE A 127 7.10 0.27 -12.21
C PHE A 127 7.23 -0.93 -13.16
N CYS A 128 8.40 -1.56 -13.18
CA CYS A 128 8.62 -2.78 -13.95
C CYS A 128 7.78 -3.94 -13.41
N TYR A 129 7.64 -4.06 -12.09
CA TYR A 129 6.75 -5.04 -11.46
C TYR A 129 5.27 -4.76 -11.76
N LEU A 130 4.85 -3.49 -11.66
CA LEU A 130 3.43 -3.10 -11.84
C LEU A 130 2.93 -3.27 -13.28
N PHE A 131 3.77 -2.95 -14.26
CA PHE A 131 3.38 -2.86 -15.67
C PHE A 131 4.06 -3.90 -16.55
N LYS A 132 4.63 -4.97 -15.95
CA LYS A 132 5.25 -6.03 -16.74
C LYS A 132 4.26 -6.60 -17.75
N GLY A 133 4.64 -6.59 -19.04
CA GLY A 133 3.88 -7.25 -20.11
C GLY A 133 3.83 -8.77 -19.92
N THR A 134 2.78 -9.39 -20.43
CA THR A 134 2.65 -10.85 -20.41
C THR A 134 3.52 -11.47 -21.52
N VAL A 135 4.27 -12.50 -21.15
CA VAL A 135 4.99 -13.46 -22.01
C VAL A 135 6.42 -13.07 -22.46
N GLY A 136 7.40 -13.91 -22.10
CA GLY A 136 8.70 -14.03 -22.75
C GLY A 136 9.88 -13.29 -22.09
N GLU A 137 9.66 -12.15 -21.45
CA GLU A 137 10.75 -11.32 -20.94
C GLU A 137 11.12 -11.64 -19.47
N GLN A 138 12.28 -12.28 -19.30
CA GLN A 138 12.94 -12.46 -18.00
C GLN A 138 13.58 -11.13 -17.57
N ASN A 139 12.76 -10.19 -17.08
CA ASN A 139 13.28 -8.94 -16.54
C ASN A 139 13.91 -9.20 -15.17
N CYS A 140 15.24 -9.11 -15.11
CA CYS A 140 16.04 -9.30 -13.90
C CYS A 140 15.51 -8.46 -12.73
N PHE A 141 15.07 -7.21 -12.98
CA PHE A 141 14.53 -6.29 -11.97
C PHE A 141 13.12 -6.61 -11.44
N VAL A 142 12.48 -7.70 -11.91
CA VAL A 142 11.13 -8.08 -11.46
C VAL A 142 11.12 -9.45 -10.80
N THR A 143 11.81 -10.44 -11.36
CA THR A 143 11.71 -11.84 -10.88
C THR A 143 12.84 -12.20 -9.92
N LYS A 144 14.08 -12.03 -10.37
CA LYS A 144 15.28 -12.42 -9.62
C LYS A 144 15.85 -11.30 -8.76
N GLY A 145 15.66 -10.06 -9.18
CA GLY A 145 16.40 -8.90 -8.71
C GLY A 145 17.77 -8.80 -9.38
N TYR A 146 18.37 -7.61 -9.33
CA TYR A 146 19.75 -7.38 -9.73
C TYR A 146 20.66 -7.36 -8.49
N VAL A 147 21.69 -8.21 -8.50
CA VAL A 147 22.72 -8.27 -7.46
C VAL A 147 23.98 -7.59 -8.01
N ASN A 148 24.63 -6.77 -7.17
CA ASN A 148 25.75 -5.91 -7.57
C ASN A 148 27.11 -6.62 -7.54
#